data_AF-A0A522L5R0-F1
#
_entry.id   AF-A0A522L5R0-F1
#
_cell.length_a   1.000
_cell.length_b   1.000
_cell.length_c   1.000
_cell.angle_alpha   90.00
_cell.angle_beta   90.00
_cell.angle_gamma   90.00
#
_symmetry.space_group_name_H-M   'P 1'
#
loop_
_entity.id
_entity.type
_entity.pdbx_description
1 polymer ?
#
loop_
_entity_poly.entity_id
_entity_poly.type
_entity_poly.pdbx_seq_one_letter_code
_entity_poly.pdbx_strand_id
1 'polypeptide(L)'
;MDRVMALCNSRDLQDGGEAVPFDVVFCGQTCRAFAIRFEGRVHAYLNRCAHVAMELDYQPNRFFDDTGQWLICATHGAVYRPDTG
;
A
#
# COMPACT_ATOMS: atom_id res chain seq x y z
N MET A 1 -10.91 -17.17 -17.42
CA MET A 1 -11.70 -16.09 -16.79
C MET A 1 -10.85 -15.55 -15.67
N ASP A 2 -10.36 -14.32 -15.81
CA ASP A 2 -9.67 -13.65 -14.71
C ASP A 2 -10.68 -13.47 -13.57
N ARG A 3 -10.39 -14.12 -12.45
CA ARG A 3 -11.22 -14.05 -11.25
C ARG A 3 -11.01 -12.67 -10.64
N VAL A 4 -12.02 -11.81 -10.76
CA VAL A 4 -12.05 -10.53 -10.06
C VAL A 4 -12.30 -10.80 -8.57
N MET A 5 -11.47 -10.22 -7.70
CA MET A 5 -11.62 -10.28 -6.26
C MET A 5 -11.99 -8.89 -5.74
N ALA A 6 -13.14 -8.78 -5.07
CA ALA A 6 -13.50 -7.55 -4.40
C ALA A 6 -12.60 -7.36 -3.17
N LEU A 7 -11.89 -6.23 -3.09
CA LEU A 7 -10.96 -5.92 -2.01
C LEU A 7 -11.60 -4.96 -0.98
N CYS A 8 -12.13 -3.82 -1.45
CA CYS A 8 -12.80 -2.82 -0.61
C CYS A 8 -13.74 -1.94 -1.44
N ASN A 9 -14.53 -1.08 -0.78
CA ASN A 9 -15.29 -0.08 -1.51
C ASN A 9 -14.37 1.05 -1.95
N SER A 10 -14.61 1.60 -3.15
CA SER A 10 -13.85 2.74 -3.67
C SER A 10 -13.84 3.95 -2.73
N ARG A 11 -14.89 4.13 -1.91
CA ARG A 11 -15.03 5.23 -0.93
C ARG A 11 -14.17 5.06 0.32
N ASP A 12 -13.73 3.83 0.60
CA ASP A 12 -12.88 3.54 1.76
C ASP A 12 -11.44 4.05 1.49
N LEU A 13 -11.09 4.26 0.21
CA LEU A 13 -9.83 4.85 -0.24
C LEU A 13 -9.99 6.36 -0.47
N GLN A 14 -9.66 7.15 0.55
CA GLN A 14 -9.56 8.61 0.47
C GLN A 14 -8.23 9.01 -0.21
N ASP A 15 -8.25 10.07 -1.02
CA ASP A 15 -7.07 10.53 -1.76
C ASP A 15 -6.00 11.06 -0.78
N GLY A 16 -4.79 10.50 -0.83
CA GLY A 16 -3.73 10.78 0.15
C GLY A 16 -4.04 10.32 1.58
N GLY A 17 -5.07 9.48 1.76
CA GLY A 17 -5.55 9.02 3.06
C GLY A 17 -4.96 7.68 3.52
N GLU A 18 -5.59 7.07 4.52
CA GLU A 18 -5.20 5.74 4.98
C GLU A 18 -5.39 4.68 3.88
N ALA A 19 -4.49 3.70 3.88
CA ALA A 19 -4.58 2.57 2.98
C ALA A 19 -5.62 1.55 3.45
N VAL A 20 -6.10 0.71 2.53
CA VAL A 20 -6.90 -0.46 2.88
C VAL A 20 -6.05 -1.73 2.74
N PRO A 21 -5.84 -2.51 3.82
CA PRO A 21 -5.03 -3.70 3.78
C PRO A 21 -5.81 -4.91 3.28
N PHE A 22 -5.12 -5.85 2.65
CA PHE A 22 -5.64 -7.16 2.26
C PHE A 22 -4.50 -8.16 2.11
N ASP A 23 -4.83 -9.45 2.04
CA ASP A 23 -3.85 -10.50 1.86
C ASP A 23 -3.85 -10.99 0.40
N VAL A 24 -2.66 -11.24 -0.13
CA VAL A 24 -2.46 -11.83 -1.46
C VAL A 24 -1.56 -13.05 -1.38
N VAL A 25 -1.65 -13.93 -2.37
CA VAL A 25 -0.65 -15.00 -2.56
C VAL A 25 0.39 -14.51 -3.57
N PHE A 26 1.60 -14.25 -3.10
CA PHE A 26 2.72 -13.84 -3.93
C PHE A 26 3.84 -14.88 -3.82
N CYS A 27 4.28 -15.44 -4.95
CA CYS A 27 5.26 -16.53 -5.00
C CYS A 27 4.92 -17.72 -4.07
N GLY A 28 3.64 -18.08 -3.96
CA GLY A 28 3.18 -19.19 -3.11
C GLY A 28 3.15 -18.91 -1.61
N GLN A 29 3.39 -17.67 -1.19
CA GLN A 29 3.33 -17.22 0.20
C GLN A 29 2.17 -16.25 0.38
N THR A 30 1.44 -16.35 1.50
CA THR A 30 0.51 -15.29 1.90
C THR A 30 1.33 -14.07 2.30
N CYS A 31 1.04 -12.92 1.70
CA CYS A 31 1.70 -11.66 1.96
C CYS A 31 0.66 -10.57 2.21
N ARG A 32 0.99 -9.65 3.11
CA ARG A 32 0.22 -8.43 3.32
C ARG A 32 0.43 -7.50 2.12
N ALA A 33 -0.65 -6.92 1.65
CA ALA A 33 -0.69 -5.89 0.63
C ALA A 33 -1.62 -4.77 1.07
N PHE A 34 -1.54 -3.64 0.40
CA PHE A 34 -2.39 -2.50 0.69
C PHE A 34 -2.75 -1.75 -0.59
N ALA A 35 -3.91 -1.10 -0.58
CA ALA A 35 -4.33 -0.17 -1.62
C ALA A 35 -4.40 1.25 -1.08
N ILE A 36 -4.07 2.22 -1.92
CA ILE A 36 -4.17 3.65 -1.65
C ILE A 36 -4.92 4.35 -2.79
N ARG A 37 -5.36 5.58 -2.56
CA ARG A 37 -5.71 6.50 -3.64
C ARG A 37 -4.73 7.66 -3.67
N PHE A 38 -4.19 7.94 -4.85
CA PHE A 38 -3.28 9.03 -5.11
C PHE A 38 -3.68 9.74 -6.40
N GLU A 39 -3.84 11.06 -6.34
CA GLU A 39 -4.31 11.91 -7.44
C GLU A 39 -5.56 11.33 -8.13
N GLY A 40 -6.49 10.83 -7.31
CA GLY A 40 -7.76 10.26 -7.76
C GLY A 40 -7.67 8.83 -8.31
N ARG A 41 -6.47 8.25 -8.46
CA ARG A 41 -6.25 6.89 -8.98
C ARG A 41 -5.95 5.91 -7.86
N VAL A 42 -6.41 4.67 -8.04
CA VAL A 42 -6.16 3.59 -7.07
C VAL A 42 -4.89 2.86 -7.45
N HIS A 43 -4.00 2.70 -6.48
CA HIS A 43 -2.75 1.94 -6.59
C HIS A 43 -2.70 0.89 -5.49
N ALA A 44 -2.00 -0.21 -5.73
CA ALA A 44 -1.85 -1.29 -4.76
C ALA A 44 -0.44 -1.87 -4.80
N TYR A 45 0.07 -2.21 -3.62
CA TYR A 45 1.45 -2.63 -3.42
C TYR A 45 1.54 -3.79 -2.44
N LEU A 46 2.59 -4.59 -2.58
CA LEU A 46 3.00 -5.48 -1.50
C LEU A 46 3.50 -4.62 -0.34
N ASN A 47 3.13 -5.01 0.88
CA ASN A 47 3.65 -4.41 2.09
C ASN A 47 5.07 -4.95 2.35
N ARG A 48 6.02 -4.60 1.50
CA ARG A 48 7.41 -5.07 1.58
C ARG A 48 8.37 -3.99 1.13
N CYS A 49 9.25 -3.59 2.03
CA CYS A 49 10.26 -2.60 1.76
C CYS A 49 11.30 -3.19 0.80
N ALA A 50 11.58 -2.49 -0.30
CA ALA A 50 12.58 -2.92 -1.29
C ALA A 50 14.01 -2.71 -0.77
N HIS A 51 14.18 -1.84 0.22
CA HIS A 51 15.47 -1.54 0.84
C HIS A 51 15.90 -2.63 1.85
N VAL A 52 15.00 -3.05 2.75
CA VAL A 52 15.26 -4.05 3.81
C VAL A 52 14.07 -5.02 3.88
N ALA A 53 14.33 -6.30 4.11
CA ALA A 53 13.31 -7.35 4.12
C ALA A 53 12.35 -7.25 5.33
N MET A 54 11.42 -6.29 5.27
CA MET A 54 10.36 -6.08 6.26
C MET A 54 9.16 -5.33 5.67
N GLU A 55 8.11 -5.15 6.46
CA GLU A 55 6.91 -4.39 6.08
C GLU A 55 7.16 -2.87 6.09
N LEU A 56 6.37 -2.11 5.32
CA LEU A 56 6.48 -0.65 5.26
C LEU A 56 5.82 0.01 6.47
N ASP A 57 4.72 -0.54 6.97
CA ASP A 57 3.94 0.08 8.03
C ASP A 57 4.45 -0.27 9.44
N TYR A 58 4.56 0.77 10.27
CA TYR A 58 4.71 0.64 11.73
C TYR A 58 3.43 1.02 12.46
N GLN A 59 2.63 1.91 11.87
CA GLN A 59 1.26 2.19 12.27
C GLN A 59 0.33 1.57 11.22
N PRO A 60 -0.69 0.80 11.63
CA PRO A 60 -1.58 0.14 10.68
C PRO A 60 -2.10 1.13 9.63
N ASN A 61 -1.96 0.76 8.36
CA ASN A 61 -2.57 1.45 7.21
C ASN A 61 -2.05 2.87 6.90
N ARG A 62 -1.08 3.38 7.65
CA ARG A 62 -0.49 4.71 7.41
C ARG A 62 0.82 4.56 6.66
N PHE A 63 0.74 4.71 5.35
CA PHE A 63 1.87 4.60 4.43
C PHE A 63 2.31 5.95 3.87
N PHE A 64 1.39 6.90 3.69
CA PHE A 64 1.76 8.24 3.25
C PHE A 64 2.57 8.98 4.31
N ASP A 65 3.48 9.82 3.83
CA ASP A 65 4.06 10.89 4.63
C ASP A 65 3.00 11.93 5.01
N ASP A 66 3.37 12.87 5.89
CA ASP A 66 2.44 13.90 6.34
C ASP A 66 1.98 14.84 5.21
N THR A 67 2.66 14.82 4.04
CA THR A 67 2.27 15.60 2.87
C THR A 67 1.29 14.87 1.95
N GLY A 68 1.16 13.54 2.08
CA GLY A 68 0.36 12.71 1.16
C GLY A 68 1.01 12.47 -0.20
N GLN A 69 2.29 12.81 -0.39
CA GLN A 69 2.97 12.74 -1.69
C GLN A 69 3.89 11.53 -1.82
N TRP A 70 4.34 10.96 -0.71
CA TRP A 70 5.30 9.86 -0.69
C TRP A 70 4.79 8.73 0.16
N LEU A 71 5.09 7.48 -0.23
CA LEU A 71 4.94 6.34 0.67
C LEU A 71 6.23 6.17 1.44
N ILE A 72 6.15 6.02 2.77
CA ILE A 72 7.29 5.91 3.65
C ILE A 72 7.30 4.55 4.32
N CYS A 73 8.46 3.89 4.31
CA CYS A 73 8.73 2.81 5.23
C CYS A 73 8.98 3.40 6.62
N ALA A 74 8.03 3.22 7.52
CA ALA A 74 8.01 3.88 8.83
C ALA A 74 9.19 3.51 9.74
N THR A 75 9.89 2.42 9.45
CA THR A 75 11.03 1.95 10.26
C THR A 75 12.33 2.70 9.98
N HIS A 76 12.62 3.02 8.72
CA HIS A 76 13.93 3.61 8.34
C HIS A 76 13.83 4.68 7.24
N GLY A 77 12.62 5.17 6.96
CA GLY A 77 12.41 6.39 6.16
C GLY A 77 12.67 6.24 4.66
N ALA A 78 12.77 5.01 4.14
CA ALA A 78 12.82 4.80 2.69
C ALA A 78 11.51 5.31 2.07
N VAL A 79 11.63 6.11 1.02
CA VAL A 79 10.48 6.75 0.35
C VAL A 79 10.26 6.18 -1.04
N TYR A 80 9.00 6.09 -1.42
CA TYR A 80 8.51 5.48 -2.64
C TYR A 80 7.48 6.38 -3.30
N ARG A 81 7.41 6.34 -4.62
CA ARG A 81 6.44 7.14 -5.37
C ARG A 81 5.08 6.43 -5.38
N PRO A 82 3.98 7.07 -4.94
CA PRO A 82 2.68 6.41 -4.88
C PRO A 82 2.10 5.96 -6.22
N ASP A 83 2.62 6.49 -7.34
CA ASP A 83 2.15 6.15 -8.68
C ASP A 83 2.99 5.05 -9.36
N THR A 84 4.24 4.84 -8.93
CA THR A 84 5.16 3.87 -9.55
C THR A 84 5.70 2.79 -8.62
N GLY A 85 5.60 2.97 -7.30
CA GLY A 85 6.29 2.14 -6.30
C GLY A 85 7.76 2.54 -6.19
#